data_AF-A0A7K4CHA4-F1
#
_entry.id   AF-A0A7K4CHA4-F1
#
_cell.length_a   1.000
_cell.length_b   1.000
_cell.length_c   1.000
_cell.angle_alpha   90.00
_cell.angle_beta   90.00
_cell.angle_gamma   90.00
#
_symmetry.space_group_name_H-M   'P 1'
#
loop_
_entity.id
_entity.type
_entity.pdbx_description
1 polymer ?
#
loop_
_entity_poly.entity_id
_entity_poly.type
_entity_poly.pdbx_seq_one_letter_code
_entity_poly.pdbx_strand_id
1 'polypeptide(L)'
;YETNITIEKDPKQFQAPAAYFTGSFVNLTTSSKIEVGVNVSVIKAGDYQLSGKIVDDNGALLGEDSVKARLVPGNATVVLEFNPAKFMMLDDITRVHLVDLVLSHDGSELEREDDAWASDYMSPKGFGAGRSEEGSNESNNVSTAGVIRMQDGKIVIS
;
A
#
# COMPACT_ATOMS: atom_id res chain seq x y z
N TYR A 1 20.00 42.84 10.67
CA TYR A 1 18.85 43.17 9.82
C TYR A 1 17.92 41.98 9.85
N GLU A 2 16.81 42.06 10.59
CA GLU A 2 15.77 41.03 10.58
C GLU A 2 14.81 41.37 9.45
N THR A 3 14.78 40.54 8.41
CA THR A 3 13.84 40.69 7.31
C THR A 3 12.53 40.09 7.74
N ASN A 4 11.57 40.93 8.13
CA ASN A 4 10.19 40.51 8.37
C ASN A 4 9.57 40.09 7.03
N ILE A 5 9.45 38.78 6.80
CA ILE A 5 8.70 38.24 5.66
C ILE A 5 7.22 38.46 5.96
N THR A 6 6.62 39.45 5.30
CA THR A 6 5.18 39.70 5.36
C THR A 6 4.52 38.89 4.26
N ILE A 7 3.77 37.84 4.64
CA ILE A 7 2.95 37.09 3.69
C ILE A 7 1.61 37.79 3.58
N GLU A 8 1.42 38.56 2.51
CA GLU A 8 0.14 39.20 2.16
C GLU A 8 -0.84 38.18 1.57
N LYS A 9 -1.27 37.21 2.37
CA LYS A 9 -2.42 36.37 2.03
C LYS A 9 -3.58 36.69 2.95
N ASP A 10 -4.77 36.83 2.37
CA ASP A 10 -6.02 36.98 3.13
C ASP A 10 -6.13 35.78 4.11
N PRO A 11 -6.38 35.98 5.42
CA PRO A 11 -6.55 34.90 6.38
C PRO A 11 -7.55 33.82 5.94
N LYS A 12 -8.54 34.16 5.11
CA LYS A 12 -9.50 33.21 4.52
C LYS A 12 -8.88 32.26 3.50
N GLN A 13 -7.67 32.53 3.00
CA GLN A 13 -6.91 31.65 2.11
C GLN A 13 -6.16 30.53 2.87
N PHE A 14 -6.16 30.56 4.21
CA PHE A 14 -5.66 29.48 5.06
C PHE A 14 -6.80 28.54 5.49
N GLN A 15 -7.72 28.21 4.57
CA GLN A 15 -8.65 27.13 4.82
C GLN A 15 -7.89 25.81 4.71
N ALA A 16 -8.02 24.96 5.72
CA ALA A 16 -7.48 23.60 5.64
C ALA A 16 -8.10 22.89 4.41
N PRO A 17 -7.32 22.11 3.66
CA PRO A 17 -7.84 21.39 2.52
C PRO A 17 -8.96 20.43 2.97
N ALA A 18 -9.89 20.10 2.06
CA ALA A 18 -11.02 19.23 2.41
C ALA A 18 -10.56 17.82 2.83
N ALA A 19 -9.41 17.38 2.32
CA ALA A 19 -8.68 16.20 2.73
C ALA A 19 -7.21 16.35 2.27
N TYR A 20 -6.31 15.55 2.83
CA TYR A 20 -4.88 15.54 2.46
C TYR A 20 -4.27 14.16 2.68
N PHE A 21 -3.16 13.87 1.99
CA PHE A 21 -2.39 12.65 2.19
C PHE A 21 -1.72 12.64 3.57
N THR A 22 -1.74 11.49 4.22
CA THR A 22 -1.03 11.34 5.50
C THR A 22 0.44 10.96 5.32
N GLY A 23 0.89 10.74 4.08
CA GLY A 23 2.20 10.16 3.75
C GLY A 23 2.37 8.69 4.14
N SER A 24 1.28 8.01 4.53
CA SER A 24 1.29 6.60 4.91
C SER A 24 0.65 5.72 3.84
N PHE A 25 1.31 4.63 3.54
CA PHE A 25 0.91 3.68 2.50
C PHE A 25 0.89 2.26 3.05
N VAL A 26 0.03 1.42 2.48
CA VAL A 26 -0.05 0.00 2.78
C VAL A 26 0.10 -0.79 1.49
N ASN A 27 1.10 -1.66 1.43
CA ASN A 27 1.22 -2.60 0.31
C ASN A 27 0.19 -3.72 0.49
N LEU A 28 -0.77 -3.80 -0.42
CA LEU A 28 -1.84 -4.81 -0.43
C LEU A 28 -1.68 -5.81 -1.58
N THR A 29 -0.55 -5.73 -2.31
CA THR A 29 -0.23 -6.58 -3.46
C THR A 29 -0.35 -8.07 -3.13
N THR A 30 -0.94 -8.81 -4.07
CA THR A 30 -1.06 -10.28 -4.04
C THR A 30 -0.44 -10.88 -5.30
N SER A 31 -0.43 -12.21 -5.43
CA SER A 31 0.02 -12.89 -6.67
C SER A 31 -0.87 -12.64 -7.88
N SER A 32 -2.03 -11.99 -7.71
CA SER A 32 -3.00 -11.75 -8.79
C SER A 32 -3.18 -10.28 -9.16
N LYS A 33 -2.72 -9.36 -8.31
CA LYS A 33 -2.93 -7.92 -8.47
C LYS A 33 -1.92 -7.10 -7.68
N ILE A 34 -1.60 -5.92 -8.19
CA ILE A 34 -0.77 -4.92 -7.50
C ILE A 34 -1.75 -3.93 -6.86
N GLU A 35 -1.68 -3.77 -5.55
CA GLU A 35 -2.58 -2.89 -4.80
C GLU A 35 -1.82 -2.03 -3.80
N VAL A 36 -2.18 -0.75 -3.77
CA VAL A 36 -1.61 0.21 -2.82
C VAL A 36 -2.75 0.90 -2.09
N GLY A 37 -2.79 0.73 -0.77
CA GLY A 37 -3.66 1.48 0.13
C GLY A 37 -3.02 2.83 0.46
N VAL A 38 -3.68 3.92 0.09
CA VAL A 38 -3.26 5.30 0.37
C VAL A 38 -4.06 5.83 1.54
N ASN A 39 -3.38 6.26 2.61
CA ASN A 39 -4.04 6.80 3.78
C ASN A 39 -4.26 8.32 3.64
N VAL A 40 -5.52 8.72 3.77
CA VAL A 40 -5.99 10.10 3.62
C VAL A 40 -6.64 10.55 4.92
N SER A 41 -6.36 11.79 5.34
CA SER A 41 -7.07 12.46 6.42
C SER A 41 -8.15 13.36 5.82
N VAL A 42 -9.40 13.11 6.20
CA VAL A 42 -10.58 13.76 5.62
C VAL A 42 -11.16 14.75 6.63
N ILE A 43 -11.32 16.00 6.21
CA ILE A 43 -11.88 17.08 7.05
C ILE A 43 -13.36 17.32 6.68
N LYS A 44 -13.71 17.21 5.40
CA LYS A 44 -15.06 17.41 4.89
C LYS A 44 -15.60 16.12 4.28
N ALA A 45 -16.85 15.75 4.59
CA ALA A 45 -17.49 14.63 3.90
C ALA A 45 -17.71 14.98 2.42
N GLY A 46 -17.56 14.02 1.52
CA GLY A 46 -17.78 14.27 0.10
C GLY A 46 -17.36 13.12 -0.80
N ASP A 47 -17.53 13.33 -2.10
CA ASP A 47 -17.00 12.44 -3.12
C ASP A 47 -15.58 12.89 -3.48
N TYR A 48 -14.65 11.96 -3.35
CA TYR A 48 -13.24 12.13 -3.65
C TYR A 48 -12.86 11.23 -4.80
N GLN A 49 -11.85 11.65 -5.54
CA GLN A 49 -11.21 10.83 -6.56
C GLN A 49 -9.72 10.79 -6.28
N LEU A 50 -9.20 9.56 -6.20
CA LEU A 50 -7.78 9.26 -6.12
C LEU A 50 -7.35 8.68 -7.46
N SER A 51 -6.20 9.11 -7.97
CA SER A 51 -5.59 8.51 -9.16
C SER A 51 -4.09 8.43 -9.01
N GLY A 52 -3.47 7.44 -9.64
CA GLY A 52 -2.02 7.31 -9.66
C GLY A 52 -1.56 6.39 -10.78
N LYS A 53 -0.25 6.37 -10.99
CA LYS A 53 0.42 5.50 -11.96
C LYS A 53 1.46 4.65 -11.25
N ILE A 54 1.70 3.46 -11.77
CA ILE A 54 2.81 2.63 -11.34
C ILE A 54 3.86 2.50 -12.43
N VAL A 55 5.13 2.62 -12.04
CA VAL A 55 6.31 2.47 -12.91
C VAL A 55 7.32 1.49 -12.31
N ASP A 56 8.19 0.93 -13.14
CA ASP A 56 9.36 0.16 -12.67
C ASP A 56 10.53 1.08 -12.24
N ASP A 57 11.64 0.50 -11.79
CA ASP A 57 12.85 1.28 -11.42
C ASP A 57 13.46 2.09 -12.59
N ASN A 58 13.14 1.75 -13.84
CA ASN A 58 13.59 2.48 -15.03
C ASN A 58 12.60 3.58 -15.45
N GLY A 59 11.49 3.73 -14.74
CA GLY A 59 10.41 4.67 -15.05
C GLY A 59 9.46 4.18 -16.15
N ALA A 60 9.50 2.91 -16.54
CA ALA A 60 8.58 2.36 -17.53
C ALA A 60 7.18 2.17 -16.94
N LEU A 61 6.15 2.70 -17.63
CA LEU A 61 4.77 2.65 -17.17
C LEU A 61 4.19 1.23 -17.16
N LEU A 62 3.88 0.74 -15.96
CA LEU A 62 3.29 -0.57 -15.71
C LEU A 62 1.76 -0.52 -15.63
N GLY A 63 1.19 0.61 -15.20
CA GLY A 63 -0.26 0.72 -15.02
C GLY A 63 -0.69 2.08 -14.51
N GLU A 64 -1.99 2.34 -14.59
CA GLU A 64 -2.65 3.52 -14.04
C GLU A 64 -4.01 3.10 -13.49
N ASP A 65 -4.45 3.76 -12.43
CA ASP A 65 -5.77 3.53 -11.85
C ASP A 65 -6.37 4.84 -11.34
N SER A 66 -7.70 4.89 -11.30
CA SER A 66 -8.44 5.96 -10.65
C SER A 66 -9.72 5.45 -10.02
N VAL A 67 -9.87 5.75 -8.73
CA VAL A 67 -11.00 5.31 -7.92
C VAL A 67 -11.75 6.52 -7.38
N LYS A 68 -13.08 6.43 -7.39
CA LYS A 68 -13.97 7.38 -6.70
C LYS A 68 -14.45 6.76 -5.40
N ALA A 69 -14.35 7.50 -4.31
CA ALA A 69 -14.78 7.06 -3.00
C ALA A 69 -15.54 8.18 -2.29
N ARG A 70 -16.67 7.83 -1.69
CA ARG A 70 -17.37 8.74 -0.79
C ARG A 70 -16.76 8.63 0.60
N LEU A 71 -16.12 9.70 1.06
CA LEU A 71 -15.40 9.73 2.33
C LEU A 71 -16.15 10.56 3.38
N VAL A 72 -15.93 10.21 4.64
CA VAL A 72 -16.44 10.92 5.82
C VAL A 72 -15.27 11.43 6.65
N PRO A 73 -15.46 12.45 7.50
CA PRO A 73 -14.38 13.01 8.31
C PRO A 73 -13.68 11.97 9.17
N GLY A 74 -12.35 12.02 9.21
CA GLY A 74 -11.48 11.04 9.86
C GLY A 74 -10.44 10.46 8.90
N ASN A 75 -9.71 9.44 9.37
CA ASN A 75 -8.73 8.72 8.55
C ASN A 75 -9.41 7.65 7.71
N ALA A 76 -9.05 7.58 6.44
CA ALA A 76 -9.52 6.55 5.52
C ALA A 76 -8.34 5.97 4.73
N THR A 77 -8.46 4.70 4.33
CA THR A 77 -7.56 4.06 3.37
C THR A 77 -8.31 3.88 2.07
N VAL A 78 -7.79 4.47 0.99
CA VAL A 78 -8.34 4.34 -0.36
C VAL A 78 -7.39 3.46 -1.17
N VAL A 79 -7.91 2.44 -1.85
CA VAL A 79 -7.09 1.46 -2.56
C VAL A 79 -7.07 1.78 -4.05
N LEU A 80 -5.87 1.85 -4.62
CA LEU A 80 -5.64 1.79 -6.06
C LEU A 80 -5.28 0.34 -6.44
N GLU A 81 -5.95 -0.21 -7.45
CA GLU A 81 -5.76 -1.57 -7.95
C GLU A 81 -5.23 -1.52 -9.39
N PHE A 82 -4.07 -2.12 -9.62
CA PHE A 82 -3.40 -2.12 -10.91
C PHE A 82 -3.32 -3.53 -11.50
N ASN A 83 -3.57 -3.63 -12.80
CA ASN A 83 -3.42 -4.88 -13.54
C ASN A 83 -1.93 -5.25 -13.66
N PRO A 84 -1.50 -6.44 -13.18
CA PRO A 84 -0.09 -6.83 -13.18
C PRO A 84 0.45 -7.24 -14.54
N ALA A 85 -0.37 -7.29 -15.61
CA ALA A 85 0.02 -7.87 -16.90
C ALA A 85 1.32 -7.30 -17.49
N LYS A 86 1.54 -5.99 -17.41
CA LYS A 86 2.81 -5.38 -17.90
C LYS A 86 3.98 -5.72 -17.01
N PHE A 87 3.79 -5.73 -15.69
CA PHE A 87 4.82 -6.12 -14.73
C PHE A 87 5.26 -7.58 -14.95
N MET A 88 4.30 -8.47 -15.24
CA MET A 88 4.55 -9.88 -15.53
C MET A 88 5.37 -10.14 -16.81
N MET A 89 5.46 -9.15 -17.71
CA MET A 89 6.27 -9.25 -18.93
C MET A 89 7.74 -8.86 -18.72
N LEU A 90 8.09 -8.36 -17.54
CA LEU A 90 9.47 -8.03 -17.21
C LEU A 90 10.29 -9.29 -16.93
N ASP A 91 11.56 -9.28 -17.31
CA ASP A 91 12.49 -10.38 -17.05
C ASP A 91 13.19 -10.23 -15.68
N ASP A 92 13.35 -8.99 -15.21
CA ASP A 92 14.14 -8.64 -14.04
C ASP A 92 13.28 -8.36 -12.80
N ILE A 93 13.86 -8.63 -11.63
CA ILE A 93 13.33 -8.20 -10.34
C ILE A 93 13.45 -6.68 -10.25
N THR A 94 12.34 -6.01 -9.94
CA THR A 94 12.29 -4.55 -9.83
C THR A 94 11.30 -4.12 -8.75
N ARG A 95 11.44 -2.89 -8.25
CA ARG A 95 10.42 -2.25 -7.43
C ARG A 95 9.32 -1.66 -8.32
N VAL A 96 8.14 -1.56 -7.74
CA VAL A 96 7.03 -0.80 -8.29
C VAL A 96 6.95 0.52 -7.55
N HIS A 97 6.97 1.63 -8.29
CA HIS A 97 6.84 2.98 -7.76
C HIS A 97 5.48 3.55 -8.10
N LEU A 98 4.75 4.05 -7.10
CA LEU A 98 3.52 4.84 -7.26
C LEU A 98 3.92 6.30 -7.46
N VAL A 99 3.61 6.82 -8.64
CA VAL A 99 3.94 8.16 -9.10
C VAL A 99 2.69 8.89 -9.61
N ASP A 100 2.80 10.21 -9.77
CA ASP A 100 1.68 11.07 -10.21
C ASP A 100 0.40 10.84 -9.36
N LEU A 101 0.55 10.68 -8.04
CA LEU A 101 -0.56 10.43 -7.14
C LEU A 101 -1.34 11.74 -6.91
N VAL A 102 -2.64 11.74 -7.20
CA VAL A 102 -3.48 12.93 -7.13
C VAL A 102 -4.74 12.66 -6.31
N LEU A 103 -4.98 13.51 -5.32
CA LEU A 103 -6.24 13.57 -4.58
C LEU A 103 -7.05 14.76 -5.08
N SER A 104 -8.30 14.51 -5.45
CA SER A 104 -9.23 15.54 -5.90
C SER A 104 -10.58 15.43 -5.21
N HIS A 105 -11.26 16.57 -5.10
CA HIS A 105 -12.59 16.70 -4.52
C HIS A 105 -13.40 17.67 -5.39
N ASP A 106 -14.63 17.28 -5.75
CA ASP A 106 -15.51 18.07 -6.62
C ASP A 106 -14.84 18.54 -7.93
N GLY A 107 -13.97 17.70 -8.49
CA GLY A 107 -13.22 17.98 -9.74
C GLY A 107 -12.04 18.94 -9.60
N SER A 108 -11.74 19.40 -8.38
CA SER A 108 -10.56 20.23 -8.09
C SER A 108 -9.46 19.37 -7.46
N GLU A 109 -8.23 19.50 -7.95
CA GLU A 109 -7.04 18.92 -7.32
C GLU A 109 -6.82 19.57 -5.95
N LEU A 110 -6.68 18.73 -4.93
CA LEU A 110 -6.36 19.15 -3.57
C LEU A 110 -4.86 19.03 -3.33
N GLU A 111 -4.26 17.92 -3.76
CA GLU A 111 -2.88 17.56 -3.48
C GLU A 111 -2.35 16.60 -4.55
N ARG A 112 -1.03 16.67 -4.78
CA ARG A 112 -0.28 15.82 -5.69
C ARG A 112 1.06 15.43 -5.07
N GLU A 113 1.40 14.16 -5.22
CA GLU A 113 2.74 13.63 -4.93
C GLU A 113 3.32 13.01 -6.22
N ASP A 114 4.45 13.54 -6.68
CA ASP A 114 5.08 13.07 -7.92
C ASP A 114 5.74 11.69 -7.73
N ASP A 115 6.33 11.45 -6.56
CA ASP A 115 6.93 10.18 -6.14
C ASP A 115 6.41 9.83 -4.73
N ALA A 116 5.33 9.04 -4.69
CA ALA A 116 4.52 8.86 -3.49
C ALA A 116 4.99 7.65 -2.66
N TRP A 117 5.28 6.53 -3.32
CA TRP A 117 5.58 5.28 -2.65
C TRP A 117 6.36 4.31 -3.53
N ALA A 118 7.20 3.47 -2.93
CA ALA A 118 7.85 2.36 -3.61
C ALA A 118 7.64 1.05 -2.85
N SER A 119 7.44 -0.03 -3.59
CA SER A 119 7.45 -1.39 -3.03
C SER A 119 8.87 -1.83 -2.66
N ASP A 120 8.95 -2.92 -1.89
CA ASP A 120 10.16 -3.75 -1.91
C ASP A 120 10.37 -4.37 -3.30
N TYR A 121 11.53 -4.97 -3.53
CA TYR A 121 11.81 -5.68 -4.78
C TYR A 121 10.81 -6.82 -5.00
N MET A 122 10.20 -6.84 -6.18
CA MET A 122 9.19 -7.81 -6.56
C MET A 122 9.66 -8.61 -7.78
N SER A 123 9.32 -9.90 -7.81
CA SER A 123 9.62 -10.76 -8.95
C SER A 123 8.39 -10.88 -9.85
N PRO A 124 8.49 -10.58 -11.17
CA PRO A 124 7.43 -10.82 -12.14
C PRO A 124 6.87 -12.25 -12.11
N LYS A 125 7.75 -13.23 -11.84
CA LYS A 125 7.40 -14.66 -11.75
C LYS A 125 6.57 -15.02 -10.52
N GLY A 126 6.46 -14.12 -9.54
CA GLY A 126 5.58 -14.29 -8.37
C GLY A 126 4.10 -14.09 -8.67
N PHE A 127 3.77 -13.58 -9.86
CA PHE A 127 2.39 -13.32 -10.29
C PHE A 127 1.84 -14.45 -11.17
N GLY A 128 0.52 -14.68 -11.11
CA GLY A 128 -0.15 -15.70 -11.92
C GLY A 128 0.01 -17.15 -11.41
N ALA A 129 0.65 -17.35 -10.26
CA ALA A 129 0.77 -18.66 -9.60
C ALA A 129 -0.55 -19.09 -8.94
N GLY A 130 -1.57 -19.33 -9.75
CA GLY A 130 -2.84 -19.94 -9.34
C GLY A 130 -2.81 -21.46 -9.38
N ARG A 131 -1.77 -22.14 -8.87
CA ARG A 131 -1.75 -23.52 -8.34
C ARG A 131 -0.33 -23.98 -8.00
N SER A 132 0.08 -23.75 -6.76
CA SER A 132 0.88 -24.70 -5.97
C SER A 132 0.97 -24.14 -4.56
N GLU A 133 -0.15 -24.16 -3.84
CA GLU A 133 -0.09 -24.52 -2.42
C GLU A 133 0.36 -25.98 -2.37
N GLU A 134 1.65 -26.19 -2.60
CA GLU A 134 2.30 -27.39 -2.13
C GLU A 134 2.43 -27.16 -0.63
N GLY A 135 1.39 -27.61 0.08
CA GLY A 135 1.42 -27.65 1.53
C GLY A 135 2.71 -28.34 1.92
N SER A 136 3.62 -27.59 2.54
CA SER A 136 4.63 -28.15 3.41
C SER A 136 3.88 -28.76 4.59
N ASN A 137 3.32 -29.94 4.36
CA ASN A 137 3.03 -30.89 5.39
C ASN A 137 4.41 -31.30 5.93
N GLU A 138 4.96 -30.49 6.83
CA GLU A 138 5.91 -30.98 7.82
C GLU A 138 5.15 -32.01 8.66
N SER A 139 5.06 -33.23 8.11
CA SER A 139 4.91 -34.43 8.93
C SER A 139 6.17 -34.49 9.77
N ASN A 140 6.09 -33.90 10.96
CA ASN A 140 7.00 -34.16 12.06
C ASN A 140 6.89 -35.65 12.40
N ASN A 141 7.63 -36.48 11.67
CA ASN A 141 8.04 -37.80 12.13
C ASN A 141 9.07 -37.59 13.24
N VAL A 142 8.58 -37.21 14.43
CA VAL A 142 9.33 -37.40 15.66
C VAL A 142 9.33 -38.90 15.94
N SER A 143 10.45 -39.52 15.58
CA SER A 143 10.86 -40.81 16.09
C SER A 143 10.85 -40.77 17.62
N THR A 144 9.97 -41.59 18.20
CA THR A 144 9.94 -42.10 19.56
C THR A 144 11.20 -41.86 20.39
N ALA A 145 11.12 -40.96 21.38
CA ALA A 145 11.86 -41.06 22.63
C ALA A 145 11.14 -40.26 23.73
N GLY A 146 10.65 -40.97 24.76
CA GLY A 146 10.23 -40.40 26.05
C GLY A 146 8.73 -40.14 26.22
N VAL A 147 8.00 -41.09 26.81
CA VAL A 147 6.63 -40.85 27.30
C VAL A 147 6.73 -40.09 28.63
N ILE A 148 6.43 -38.79 28.65
CA ILE A 148 6.28 -38.05 29.91
C ILE A 148 4.91 -38.39 30.49
N ARG A 149 4.86 -39.12 31.60
CA ARG A 149 3.65 -39.33 32.39
C ARG A 149 3.74 -38.56 33.70
N MET A 150 2.76 -37.70 33.94
CA MET A 150 2.58 -37.05 35.24
C MET A 150 1.86 -37.99 36.21
N GLN A 151 2.49 -38.31 37.33
CA GLN A 151 1.83 -38.86 38.51
C GLN A 151 2.37 -38.10 39.73
N ASP A 152 1.45 -37.60 40.56
CA ASP A 152 1.73 -36.94 41.84
C ASP A 152 2.78 -35.81 41.83
N GLY A 153 2.75 -34.98 40.78
CA GLY A 153 3.42 -33.67 40.79
C GLY A 153 4.95 -33.69 40.68
N LYS A 154 5.57 -34.80 40.28
CA LYS A 154 7.03 -34.85 40.06
C LYS A 154 7.36 -35.45 38.69
N ILE A 155 8.18 -34.77 37.91
CA ILE A 155 8.63 -35.23 36.59
C ILE A 155 9.77 -36.25 36.79
N VAL A 156 9.62 -37.43 36.21
CA VAL A 156 10.68 -38.44 36.10
C VAL A 156 10.99 -38.63 34.62
N ILE A 157 12.26 -38.50 34.24
CA ILE A 157 12.76 -38.79 32.89
C ILE A 157 13.40 -40.17 32.94
N SER A 158 13.06 -41.06 32.01
CA SER A 158 13.67 -42.38 31.83
C SER A 158 14.16 -42.51 30.40
#